data_AF-A0AAW5KE74-F1
#
_entry.id   AF-A0AAW5KE74-F1
#
_cell.length_a   1.000
_cell.length_b   1.000
_cell.length_c   1.000
_cell.angle_alpha   90.00
_cell.angle_beta   90.00
_cell.angle_gamma   90.00
#
_symmetry.space_group_name_H-M   'P 1'
#
loop_
_entity.id
_entity.type
_entity.pdbx_description
1 polymer ?
#
loop_
_entity_poly.entity_id
_entity_poly.type
_entity_poly.pdbx_seq_one_letter_code
_entity_poly.pdbx_strand_id
1 'polypeptide(L)'
;TALLLAIKNFVLSLYNIAPETYAMADKMIVINTIFMIAFAYESLYVTGLQVGSGDATNILIYTTVIMWGITMPIAFAGAFWFKFSPLVVFVILKCDYAVKGVYGYFRTRGDKWIKQVTRDEKDLQAQE
;
A
#
# COMPACT_ATOMS: atom_id res chain seq x y z
N THR A 1 11.57 11.86 -2.10
CA THR A 1 12.61 10.80 -2.15
C THR A 1 13.99 11.36 -1.86
N ALA A 2 14.49 12.34 -2.63
CA ALA A 2 15.83 12.94 -2.43
C ALA A 2 16.06 13.54 -1.03
N LEU A 3 15.05 14.22 -0.47
CA LEU A 3 15.11 14.79 0.90
C LEU A 3 15.37 13.71 1.96
N LEU A 4 14.78 12.53 1.81
CA LEU A 4 14.89 11.44 2.79
C LEU A 4 16.30 10.85 2.79
N LEU A 5 16.94 10.74 1.62
CA LEU A 5 18.33 10.32 1.50
C LEU A 5 19.31 11.35 2.06
N ALA A 6 19.03 12.65 1.91
CA ALA A 6 19.85 13.71 2.46
C ALA A 6 19.82 13.73 4.00
N ILE A 7 18.63 13.47 4.58
CA ILE A 7 18.41 13.52 6.03
C ILE A 7 18.75 12.19 6.72
N LYS A 8 18.85 11.06 5.99
CA LYS A 8 19.04 9.73 6.61
C LYS A 8 20.24 9.64 7.55
N ASN A 9 21.38 10.23 7.18
CA ASN A 9 22.60 10.16 7.97
C ASN A 9 22.46 10.97 9.26
N PHE A 10 21.75 12.10 9.21
CA PHE A 10 21.43 12.90 10.38
C PHE A 10 20.48 12.14 11.31
N VAL A 11 19.40 11.57 10.78
CA VAL A 11 18.44 10.79 11.58
C VAL A 11 19.08 9.58 12.22
N LEU A 12 19.91 8.83 11.49
CA LEU A 12 20.62 7.67 12.03
C LEU A 12 21.66 8.06 13.10
N SER A 13 22.24 9.27 13.03
CA SER A 13 23.18 9.77 14.05
C SER A 13 22.51 10.14 15.39
N LEU A 14 21.20 10.40 15.40
CA LEU A 14 20.44 10.70 16.61
C LEU A 14 20.14 9.46 17.45
N TYR A 15 20.27 8.27 16.88
CA TYR A 15 20.06 7.00 17.57
C TYR A 15 21.40 6.35 17.93
N ASN A 16 21.57 5.95 19.18
CA ASN A 16 22.73 5.18 19.63
C ASN A 16 22.50 3.69 19.32
N ILE A 17 22.85 3.26 18.11
CA ILE A 17 22.57 1.90 17.60
C ILE A 17 23.87 1.11 17.39
N ALA A 18 23.78 -0.21 17.56
CA ALA A 18 24.86 -1.13 17.20
C ALA A 18 25.24 -1.00 15.71
N PRO A 19 26.53 -1.14 15.35
CA PRO A 19 27.02 -0.92 13.99
C PRO A 19 26.38 -1.86 12.96
N GLU A 20 26.02 -3.08 13.35
CA GLU A 20 25.30 -4.02 12.48
C GLU A 20 23.88 -3.53 12.15
N THR A 21 23.16 -3.01 13.15
CA THR A 21 21.81 -2.46 12.98
C THR A 21 21.82 -1.18 12.16
N TYR A 22 22.87 -0.36 12.28
CA TYR A 22 23.07 0.83 11.46
C TYR A 22 23.13 0.47 9.97
N ALA A 23 23.94 -0.53 9.61
CA ALA A 23 24.07 -0.98 8.23
C ALA A 23 22.77 -1.57 7.66
N MET A 24 21.97 -2.25 8.50
CA MET A 24 20.65 -2.76 8.09
C MET A 24 19.64 -1.62 7.90
N ALA A 25 19.60 -0.67 8.83
CA ALA A 25 18.69 0.48 8.77
C ALA A 25 18.98 1.36 7.55
N ASP A 26 20.25 1.61 7.22
CA ASP A 26 20.63 2.38 6.03
C ASP A 26 20.06 1.75 4.75
N LYS A 27 20.21 0.42 4.60
CA LYS A 27 19.68 -0.30 3.44
C LYS A 27 18.15 -0.26 3.40
N MET A 28 17.47 -0.39 4.55
CA MET A 28 16.01 -0.29 4.61
C MET A 28 15.50 1.11 4.24
N ILE A 29 16.22 2.17 4.63
CA ILE A 29 15.88 3.56 4.28
C ILE A 29 16.02 3.79 2.78
N VAL A 30 17.08 3.27 2.15
CA VAL A 30 17.26 3.35 0.69
C VAL A 30 16.10 2.66 -0.04
N ILE A 31 15.74 1.44 0.37
CA ILE A 31 14.60 0.71 -0.19
C ILE A 31 13.31 1.51 -0.01
N ASN A 32 13.04 1.98 1.20
CA ASN A 32 11.83 2.75 1.49
C ASN A 32 11.73 4.02 0.65
N THR A 33 12.87 4.65 0.32
CA THR A 33 12.90 5.82 -0.56
C THR A 33 12.39 5.50 -1.96
N ILE A 34 12.74 4.33 -2.51
CA ILE A 34 12.26 3.90 -3.84
C ILE A 34 10.74 3.65 -3.78
N PHE A 35 10.28 2.93 -2.74
CA PHE A 35 8.87 2.59 -2.56
C PHE A 35 7.98 3.76 -2.15
N MET A 36 8.55 4.88 -1.71
CA MET A 36 7.80 6.07 -1.30
C MET A 36 6.90 6.62 -2.41
N ILE A 37 7.28 6.48 -3.69
CA ILE A 37 6.45 6.89 -4.82
C ILE A 37 5.21 5.99 -4.94
N ALA A 38 5.41 4.67 -4.86
CA ALA A 38 4.32 3.70 -4.90
C ALA A 38 3.36 3.89 -3.71
N PHE A 39 3.91 4.14 -2.51
CA PHE A 39 3.13 4.46 -1.32
C PHE A 39 2.32 5.75 -1.48
N ALA A 40 2.90 6.80 -2.05
CA ALA A 40 2.18 8.04 -2.31
C ALA A 40 0.99 7.80 -3.25
N TYR A 41 1.18 7.04 -4.33
CA TYR A 41 0.09 6.67 -5.24
C TYR A 41 -1.00 5.86 -4.53
N GLU A 42 -0.62 4.82 -3.79
CA GLU A 42 -1.55 3.96 -3.06
C GLU A 42 -2.37 4.76 -2.03
N SER A 43 -1.72 5.65 -1.28
CA SER A 43 -2.40 6.49 -0.29
C SER A 43 -3.44 7.41 -0.94
N LEU A 44 -3.12 8.03 -2.10
CA LEU A 44 -4.03 8.92 -2.82
C LEU A 44 -5.19 8.15 -3.44
N TYR A 45 -4.91 6.95 -3.95
CA TYR A 45 -5.93 6.09 -4.50
C TYR A 45 -6.92 5.62 -3.41
N VAL A 46 -6.43 5.12 -2.28
CA VAL A 46 -7.29 4.59 -1.21
C VAL A 46 -8.07 5.72 -0.54
N THR A 47 -7.40 6.79 -0.13
CA THR A 47 -8.06 7.88 0.63
C THR A 47 -8.84 8.85 -0.25
N GLY A 48 -8.42 9.06 -1.49
CA GLY A 48 -9.08 9.99 -2.41
C GLY A 48 -10.13 9.30 -3.26
N LEU A 49 -9.68 8.47 -4.20
CA LEU A 49 -10.55 7.83 -5.18
C LEU A 49 -11.51 6.83 -4.50
N GLN A 50 -10.97 5.92 -3.71
CA GLN A 50 -11.75 4.78 -3.23
C GLN A 50 -12.76 5.19 -2.14
N VAL A 51 -12.45 6.16 -1.27
CA VAL A 51 -13.44 6.75 -0.36
C VAL A 51 -14.50 7.55 -1.13
N GLY A 52 -14.09 8.31 -2.16
CA GLY A 52 -15.01 9.07 -3.02
C GLY A 52 -15.98 8.20 -3.85
N SER A 53 -15.68 6.90 -4.02
CA SER A 53 -16.53 5.97 -4.76
C SER A 53 -17.88 5.65 -4.10
N GLY A 54 -18.03 5.93 -2.80
CA GLY A 54 -19.24 5.60 -2.04
C GLY A 54 -19.40 4.11 -1.72
N ASP A 55 -18.38 3.27 -1.99
CA ASP A 55 -18.44 1.81 -1.84
C ASP A 55 -17.49 1.29 -0.75
N ALA A 56 -17.82 1.56 0.52
CA ALA A 56 -17.02 1.21 1.69
C ALA A 56 -16.74 -0.31 1.83
N THR A 57 -17.67 -1.16 1.40
CA THR A 57 -17.52 -2.62 1.47
C THR A 57 -16.41 -3.11 0.56
N ASN A 58 -16.31 -2.57 -0.66
CA ASN A 58 -15.23 -2.93 -1.58
C ASN A 58 -13.86 -2.49 -1.06
N ILE A 59 -13.77 -1.38 -0.32
CA ILE A 59 -12.52 -0.94 0.32
C ILE A 59 -12.04 -1.95 1.36
N LEU A 60 -12.97 -2.37 2.23
CA LEU A 60 -12.71 -3.35 3.29
C LEU A 60 -12.27 -4.70 2.75
N ILE A 61 -13.00 -5.22 1.75
CA ILE A 61 -12.67 -6.52 1.13
C ILE A 61 -11.30 -6.45 0.47
N TYR A 62 -11.05 -5.42 -0.34
CA TYR A 62 -9.78 -5.23 -1.04
C TYR A 62 -8.58 -5.18 -0.08
N THR A 63 -8.65 -4.32 0.94
CA THR A 63 -7.57 -4.18 1.94
C THR A 63 -7.35 -5.49 2.69
N THR A 64 -8.43 -6.19 3.05
CA THR A 64 -8.33 -7.44 3.80
C THR A 64 -7.74 -8.56 2.93
N VAL A 65 -8.26 -8.77 1.72
CA VAL A 65 -7.85 -9.89 0.85
C VAL A 65 -6.41 -9.72 0.38
N ILE A 66 -6.00 -8.52 -0.05
CA ILE A 66 -4.63 -8.34 -0.55
C ILE A 66 -3.62 -8.42 0.60
N MET A 67 -3.90 -7.77 1.74
CA MET A 67 -2.99 -7.77 2.87
C MET A 67 -2.88 -9.15 3.52
N TRP A 68 -4.00 -9.77 3.87
CA TRP A 68 -4.03 -11.04 4.59
C TRP A 68 -3.91 -12.26 3.69
N GLY A 69 -4.39 -12.19 2.45
CA GLY A 69 -4.40 -13.34 1.53
C GLY A 69 -3.13 -13.48 0.70
N ILE A 70 -2.43 -12.37 0.40
CA ILE A 70 -1.27 -12.38 -0.49
C ILE A 70 -0.02 -11.93 0.27
N THR A 71 0.00 -10.70 0.77
CA THR A 71 1.23 -10.11 1.33
C THR A 71 1.70 -10.83 2.59
N MET A 72 0.81 -11.06 3.57
CA MET A 72 1.17 -11.68 4.84
C MET A 72 1.61 -13.15 4.70
N PRO A 73 0.91 -14.02 3.95
CA PRO A 73 1.35 -15.41 3.77
C PRO A 73 2.69 -15.52 3.04
N ILE A 74 2.91 -14.68 2.02
CA ILE A 74 4.18 -14.67 1.27
C ILE A 74 5.32 -14.18 2.17
N ALA A 75 5.10 -13.13 2.97
CA ALA A 75 6.11 -12.64 3.90
C ALA A 75 6.45 -13.68 4.98
N PHE A 76 5.43 -14.36 5.53
CA PHE A 76 5.61 -15.42 6.51
C PHE A 76 6.35 -16.62 5.92
N ALA A 77 5.95 -17.10 4.73
CA ALA A 77 6.65 -18.17 4.03
C ALA A 77 8.10 -17.80 3.73
N GLY A 78 8.36 -16.57 3.28
CA GLY A 78 9.71 -16.06 3.01
C GLY A 78 10.60 -16.02 4.27
N ALA A 79 10.03 -15.62 5.41
CA ALA A 79 10.75 -15.52 6.66
C ALA A 79 11.06 -16.90 7.28
N PHE A 80 10.06 -17.78 7.36
CA PHE A 80 10.18 -19.04 8.11
C PHE A 80 10.64 -20.22 7.26
N TRP A 81 10.17 -20.33 6.01
CA TRP A 81 10.47 -21.49 5.16
C TRP A 81 11.77 -21.29 4.39
N PHE A 82 11.94 -20.12 3.78
CA PHE A 82 13.09 -19.81 2.94
C PHE A 82 14.26 -19.17 3.71
N LYS A 83 14.05 -18.83 4.99
CA LYS A 83 15.03 -18.12 5.84
C LYS A 83 15.66 -16.91 5.13
N PHE A 84 14.85 -16.17 4.37
CA PHE A 84 15.36 -15.02 3.63
C PHE A 84 15.85 -13.92 4.59
N SER A 85 16.84 -13.16 4.12
CA SER A 85 17.32 -11.98 4.86
C SER A 85 16.14 -11.03 5.14
N PRO A 86 16.09 -10.39 6.32
CA PRO A 86 15.04 -9.43 6.68
C PRO A 86 14.81 -8.34 5.63
N LEU A 87 15.86 -7.98 4.88
CA LEU A 87 15.80 -7.05 3.75
C LEU A 87 14.90 -7.52 2.62
N VAL A 88 14.94 -8.80 2.27
CA VAL A 88 14.13 -9.36 1.18
C VAL A 88 12.66 -9.42 1.62
N VAL A 89 12.41 -9.85 2.85
CA VAL A 89 11.06 -9.85 3.43
C VAL A 89 10.49 -8.42 3.47
N PHE A 90 11.32 -7.43 3.80
CA PHE A 90 10.92 -6.02 3.77
C PHE A 90 10.54 -5.55 2.36
N VAL A 91 11.28 -5.94 1.32
CA VAL A 91 10.93 -5.62 -0.07
C VAL A 91 9.60 -6.27 -0.46
N ILE A 92 9.40 -7.55 -0.13
CA ILE A 92 8.14 -8.26 -0.38
C ILE A 92 6.96 -7.52 0.26
N LEU A 93 7.12 -7.10 1.51
CA LEU A 93 6.11 -6.31 2.21
C LEU A 93 5.82 -5.00 1.48
N LYS A 94 6.85 -4.29 1.00
CA LYS A 94 6.70 -3.01 0.29
C LYS A 94 6.13 -3.14 -1.13
N CYS A 95 6.27 -4.30 -1.77
CA CYS A 95 5.64 -4.59 -3.05
C CYS A 95 4.11 -4.60 -2.97
N ASP A 96 3.53 -4.70 -1.77
CA ASP A 96 2.08 -4.64 -1.58
C ASP A 96 1.48 -3.34 -2.13
N TYR A 97 2.15 -2.19 -1.95
CA TYR A 97 1.73 -0.89 -2.46
C TYR A 97 1.64 -0.89 -3.99
N ALA A 98 2.56 -1.59 -4.66
CA ALA A 98 2.55 -1.70 -6.11
C ALA A 98 1.39 -2.58 -6.60
N VAL A 99 1.16 -3.74 -5.97
CA VAL A 99 0.05 -4.64 -6.31
C VAL A 99 -1.30 -3.95 -6.13
N LYS A 100 -1.45 -3.26 -4.98
CA LYS A 100 -2.60 -2.42 -4.66
C LYS A 100 -2.82 -1.33 -5.69
N GLY A 101 -1.75 -0.62 -6.06
CA GLY A 101 -1.81 0.43 -7.07
C GLY A 101 -2.25 -0.07 -8.44
N VAL A 102 -1.71 -1.22 -8.89
CA VAL A 102 -2.08 -1.83 -10.17
C VAL A 102 -3.56 -2.25 -10.18
N TYR A 103 -4.04 -2.89 -9.11
CA TYR A 103 -5.46 -3.22 -8.98
C TYR A 103 -6.35 -1.97 -9.04
N GLY A 104 -5.93 -0.90 -8.35
CA GLY A 104 -6.65 0.36 -8.36
C GLY A 104 -6.76 0.98 -9.75
N TYR A 105 -5.67 0.95 -10.52
CA TYR A 105 -5.66 1.40 -11.92
C TYR A 105 -6.62 0.61 -12.82
N PHE A 106 -6.67 -0.73 -12.67
CA PHE A 106 -7.62 -1.54 -13.44
C PHE A 106 -9.07 -1.27 -13.03
N ARG A 107 -9.33 -1.03 -11.74
CA ARG A 107 -10.67 -0.80 -11.22
C ARG A 107 -11.26 0.56 -11.63
N THR A 108 -10.43 1.61 -11.68
CA THR A 108 -10.84 2.96 -12.12
C THR A 108 -11.06 3.05 -13.62
N ARG A 109 -10.45 2.16 -14.40
CA ARG A 109 -10.69 2.08 -15.85
C ARG A 109 -12.08 1.54 -16.20
N GLY A 110 -12.78 0.90 -15.27
CA GLY A 110 -14.13 0.37 -15.50
C GLY A 110 -15.24 1.35 -15.11
N ASP A 111 -16.37 1.27 -15.82
CA ASP A 111 -17.53 2.17 -15.65
C ASP A 111 -18.26 2.02 -14.30
N LYS A 112 -17.94 0.97 -13.53
CA LYS A 112 -18.56 0.68 -12.22
C LYS A 112 -17.79 1.30 -11.05
N TRP A 113 -16.90 2.25 -11.30
CA TRP A 113 -16.03 2.81 -10.25
C TRP A 113 -16.79 3.67 -9.24
N ILE A 114 -17.89 4.31 -9.63
CA ILE A 114 -18.76 5.06 -8.71
C ILE A 114 -20.00 4.22 -8.43
N LYS A 115 -20.31 4.01 -7.16
CA LYS A 115 -21.60 3.46 -6.74
C LYS A 115 -22.60 4.60 -6.70
N GLN A 116 -23.65 4.53 -7.52
CA GLN A 116 -24.74 5.49 -7.43
C GLN A 116 -25.47 5.30 -6.09
N VAL A 117 -25.51 6.36 -5.29
CA VAL A 117 -26.19 6.40 -3.98
C VAL A 117 -27.54 7.13 -4.08
N THR A 118 -27.84 7.72 -5.24
CA THR A 118 -29.12 8.39 -5.53
C THR A 118 -30.17 7.37 -5.98
N ARG A 119 -31.44 7.58 -5.61
CA ARG A 119 -32.58 6.76 -6.02
C ARG A 119 -32.65 6.66 -7.55
N ASP A 120 -32.95 5.47 -8.07
CA ASP A 120 -33.12 5.26 -9.50
C ASP A 120 -34.33 6.06 -10.00
N GLU A 121 -34.28 6.60 -11.23
CA GLU A 121 -35.40 7.32 -11.85
C GLU A 121 -36.71 6.50 -11.85
N LYS A 122 -36.59 5.16 -11.82
CA LYS A 122 -37.71 4.23 -11.72
C LYS A 122 -38.45 4.32 -10.37
N ASP A 123 -37.76 4.64 -9.29
CA ASP A 123 -38.37 4.83 -7.96
C ASP A 123 -39.05 6.20 -7.83
N LEU A 124 -38.68 7.16 -8.68
CA LEU A 124 -39.33 8.46 -8.77
C LEU A 124 -40.61 8.36 -9.62
N GLN A 125 -40.56 7.64 -10.74
CA GLN A 125 -41.75 7.38 -11.58
C GLN A 125 -42.78 6.45 -10.94
N ALA A 126 -42.38 5.62 -9.97
CA ALA A 126 -43.31 4.80 -9.17
C ALA A 126 -44.01 5.60 -8.05
N GLN A 127 -43.66 6.88 -7.85
CA GLN A 127 -44.26 7.77 -6.85
C GLN A 127 -45.15 8.88 -7.45
N GLU A 128 -45.18 9.03 -8.78
CA GLU A 128 -46.19 9.81 -9.53
C GLU A 128 -47.37 8.93 -9.94
#